data_AF-A0A914TAB6-F1
#
_entry.id   AF-A0A914TAB6-F1
#
_cell.length_a   1.000
_cell.length_b   1.000
_cell.length_c   1.000
_cell.angle_alpha   90.00
_cell.angle_beta   90.00
_cell.angle_gamma   90.00
#
_symmetry.space_group_name_H-M   'P 1'
#
loop_
_entity.id
_entity.type
_entity.pdbx_description
1 polymer ?
#
loop_
_entity_poly.entity_id
_entity_poly.type
_entity_poly.pdbx_seq_one_letter_code
_entity_poly.pdbx_strand_id
1 'polypeptide(L)'
;MTDNGQQIIRKLFLDAFSKSMNAEQKQELEQIVNNKNLTKQQIHDQIKALCEKSGSESVKKFDEIEKFIEGIKEHVSKKKKFDEIEKFIEEIKEHVSKKVKKVEGKLSSDAFTFVKHVQKIYEDKTITPIQEEQKLKELANNASPLLKKELKSYDICSHLF
;
A
#
# COMPACT_ATOMS: atom_id res chain seq x y z
N MET A 1 -13.83 11.14 -8.61
CA MET A 1 -12.68 11.54 -7.77
C MET A 1 -13.11 12.77 -6.99
N THR A 2 -13.06 12.71 -5.66
CA THR A 2 -13.61 13.72 -4.76
C THR A 2 -12.88 15.07 -4.88
N ASP A 3 -13.63 16.14 -4.69
CA ASP A 3 -13.24 17.56 -4.72
C ASP A 3 -11.93 17.86 -3.93
N ASN A 4 -11.67 17.09 -2.87
CA ASN A 4 -10.47 17.22 -2.03
C ASN A 4 -9.14 17.02 -2.77
N GLY A 5 -9.08 16.12 -3.75
CA GLY A 5 -7.83 15.84 -4.47
C GLY A 5 -7.42 17.00 -5.38
N GLN A 6 -8.39 17.69 -5.99
CA GLN A 6 -8.12 18.90 -6.78
C GLN A 6 -7.74 20.08 -5.89
N GLN A 7 -8.38 20.24 -4.73
CA GLN A 7 -8.03 21.33 -3.80
C GLN A 7 -6.59 21.24 -3.28
N ILE A 8 -6.09 20.03 -2.99
CA ILE A 8 -4.70 19.82 -2.54
C ILE A 8 -3.72 20.23 -3.64
N ILE A 9 -3.94 19.78 -4.88
CA ILE A 9 -3.08 20.13 -6.02
C ILE A 9 -3.08 21.64 -6.25
N ARG A 10 -4.25 22.29 -6.22
CA ARG A 10 -4.38 23.76 -6.35
C ARG A 10 -3.52 24.50 -5.34
N LYS A 11 -3.61 24.12 -4.06
CA LYS A 11 -2.84 24.74 -2.98
C LYS A 11 -1.33 24.54 -3.16
N LEU A 12 -0.92 23.35 -3.58
CA LEU A 12 0.49 23.00 -3.80
C LEU A 12 1.15 23.87 -4.88
N PHE A 13 0.44 24.06 -6.01
CA PHE A 13 0.91 24.95 -7.08
C PHE A 13 0.95 26.42 -6.62
N LEU A 14 -0.11 26.92 -5.98
CA LEU A 14 -0.14 28.30 -5.50
C LEU A 14 0.98 28.58 -4.49
N ASP A 15 1.19 27.69 -3.52
CA ASP A 15 2.23 27.84 -2.50
C ASP A 15 3.63 27.80 -3.12
N ALA A 16 3.90 26.88 -4.06
CA ALA A 16 5.22 26.71 -4.67
C ALA A 16 5.63 27.90 -5.55
N PHE A 17 4.67 28.50 -6.26
CA PHE A 17 4.91 29.61 -7.18
C PHE A 17 4.70 31.00 -6.56
N SER A 18 4.17 31.07 -5.34
CA SER A 18 3.92 32.30 -4.59
C SER A 18 5.13 33.25 -4.46
N LYS A 19 6.36 32.75 -4.60
CA LYS A 19 7.60 33.52 -4.45
C LYS A 19 8.37 33.77 -5.75
N SER A 20 8.10 33.01 -6.82
CA SER A 20 8.86 33.09 -8.09
C SER A 20 8.08 33.74 -9.24
N MET A 21 6.78 33.95 -9.08
CA MET A 21 5.94 34.62 -10.06
C MET A 21 5.67 36.08 -9.66
N ASN A 22 5.57 36.96 -10.66
CA ASN A 22 5.10 38.34 -10.47
C ASN A 22 3.56 38.37 -10.27
N ALA A 23 3.00 39.56 -10.02
CA ALA A 23 1.57 39.69 -9.70
C ALA A 23 0.65 39.22 -10.86
N GLU A 24 1.00 39.55 -12.10
CA GLU A 24 0.24 39.15 -13.28
C GLU A 24 0.27 37.63 -13.48
N GLN A 25 1.44 37.01 -13.37
CA GLN A 25 1.62 35.56 -13.47
C GLN A 25 0.90 34.81 -12.36
N LYS A 26 0.88 35.34 -11.13
CA LYS A 26 0.10 34.76 -10.03
C LYS A 26 -1.39 34.79 -10.31
N GLN A 27 -1.89 35.90 -10.85
CA GLN A 27 -3.29 36.04 -11.22
C GLN A 27 -3.65 35.07 -12.35
N GLU A 28 -2.78 34.90 -13.34
CA GLU A 28 -2.96 33.91 -14.42
C GLU A 28 -2.94 32.47 -13.87
N LEU A 29 -2.00 32.15 -12.97
CA LEU A 29 -1.94 30.86 -12.28
C LEU A 29 -3.24 30.58 -11.51
N GLU A 30 -3.73 31.55 -10.73
CA GLU A 30 -4.98 31.46 -9.99
C GLU A 30 -6.18 31.21 -10.90
N GLN A 31 -6.25 31.89 -12.05
CA GLN A 31 -7.31 31.67 -13.03
C GLN A 31 -7.26 30.25 -13.59
N ILE A 32 -6.07 29.76 -13.96
CA ILE A 32 -5.88 28.40 -14.51
C ILE A 32 -6.31 27.35 -13.48
N VAL A 33 -5.81 27.42 -12.24
CA VAL A 33 -6.08 26.40 -11.22
C VAL A 33 -7.53 26.40 -10.72
N ASN A 34 -8.19 27.56 -10.72
CA ASN A 34 -9.58 27.71 -10.29
C ASN A 34 -10.60 27.50 -11.42
N ASN A 35 -10.16 27.35 -12.67
CA ASN A 35 -11.06 27.14 -13.79
C ASN A 35 -11.72 25.75 -13.72
N LYS A 36 -13.01 25.73 -13.41
CA LYS A 36 -13.81 24.49 -13.30
C LYS A 36 -14.12 23.85 -14.66
N ASN A 37 -13.91 24.56 -15.76
CA ASN A 37 -14.17 24.08 -17.11
C ASN A 37 -12.95 23.38 -17.73
N LEU A 38 -11.78 23.46 -17.10
CA LEU A 38 -10.58 22.78 -17.58
C LEU A 38 -10.44 21.39 -16.98
N THR A 39 -10.06 20.43 -17.83
CA THR A 39 -9.61 19.12 -17.36
C THR A 39 -8.28 19.23 -16.62
N LYS A 40 -7.95 18.22 -15.81
CA LYS A 40 -6.67 18.17 -15.09
C LYS A 40 -5.47 18.28 -16.02
N GLN A 41 -5.53 17.65 -17.18
CA GLN A 41 -4.48 17.73 -18.20
C GLN A 41 -4.34 19.14 -18.75
N GLN A 42 -5.47 19.79 -19.07
CA GLN A 42 -5.45 21.18 -19.56
C GLN A 42 -4.93 22.16 -18.51
N ILE A 43 -5.29 21.99 -17.23
CA ILE A 43 -4.73 22.78 -16.12
C ILE A 43 -3.21 22.60 -16.08
N HIS A 44 -2.74 21.35 -16.11
CA HIS A 44 -1.31 21.03 -16.12
C HIS A 44 -0.58 21.71 -17.29
N ASP A 45 -1.09 21.55 -18.51
CA ASP A 45 -0.46 22.08 -19.72
C ASP A 45 -0.42 23.62 -19.72
N GLN A 46 -1.46 24.27 -19.21
CA GLN A 46 -1.49 25.73 -19.07
C GLN A 46 -0.53 26.24 -17.99
N ILE A 47 -0.39 25.55 -16.85
CA ILE A 47 0.59 25.90 -15.82
C ILE A 47 2.01 25.71 -16.36
N LYS A 48 2.27 24.63 -17.11
CA LYS A 48 3.56 24.39 -17.76
C LYS A 48 3.90 25.54 -18.71
N ALA A 49 2.97 25.91 -19.59
CA ALA A 49 3.15 27.03 -20.51
C ALA A 49 3.39 28.36 -19.77
N LEU A 50 2.69 28.60 -18.65
CA LEU A 50 2.92 29.77 -17.80
C LEU A 50 4.33 29.76 -17.18
N CYS A 51 4.79 28.60 -16.70
CA CYS A 51 6.12 28.46 -16.12
C CYS A 51 7.23 28.68 -17.16
N GLU A 52 7.05 28.17 -18.39
CA GLU A 52 7.97 28.40 -19.51
C GLU A 52 8.08 29.88 -19.87
N LYS A 53 6.96 30.62 -19.87
CA LYS A 53 6.95 32.08 -20.07
C LYS A 53 7.57 32.86 -18.90
N SER A 54 7.50 32.31 -17.69
CA SER A 54 7.95 32.97 -16.46
C SER A 54 9.46 32.82 -16.20
N GLY A 55 10.16 32.05 -17.03
CA GLY A 55 11.61 31.87 -16.97
C GLY A 55 12.06 30.56 -16.31
N SER A 56 13.37 30.31 -16.39
CA SER A 56 13.98 29.01 -16.07
C SER A 56 13.80 28.55 -14.62
N GLU A 57 13.66 29.47 -13.67
CA GLU A 57 13.40 29.13 -12.26
C GLU A 57 11.98 28.57 -12.06
N SER A 58 10.99 29.13 -12.76
CA SER A 58 9.61 28.63 -12.71
C SER A 58 9.48 27.26 -13.36
N VAL A 59 10.21 27.01 -14.45
CA VAL A 59 10.28 25.68 -15.08
C VAL A 59 10.88 24.64 -14.12
N LYS A 60 12.00 24.95 -13.45
CA LYS A 60 12.61 24.02 -12.48
C LYS A 60 11.66 23.66 -11.34
N LYS A 61 10.95 24.64 -10.79
CA LYS A 61 9.96 24.40 -9.74
C LYS A 61 8.79 23.55 -10.22
N PHE A 62 8.36 23.75 -11.47
CA PHE A 62 7.33 22.92 -12.07
C PHE A 62 7.76 21.45 -12.14
N ASP A 63 8.97 21.19 -12.62
CA ASP A 63 9.53 19.83 -12.70
C ASP A 63 9.68 19.17 -11.33
N GLU A 64 10.04 19.92 -10.29
CA GLU A 64 10.13 19.42 -8.91
C GLU A 64 8.75 18.99 -8.36
N ILE A 65 7.72 19.79 -8.62
CA ILE A 65 6.34 19.48 -8.22
C ILE A 65 5.82 18.26 -8.98
N GLU A 66 6.09 18.15 -10.29
CA GLU A 66 5.72 16.99 -11.10
C GLU A 66 6.35 15.70 -10.54
N LYS A 67 7.65 15.72 -10.23
CA LYS A 67 8.34 14.58 -9.60
C LYS A 67 7.73 14.23 -8.23
N PHE A 68 7.39 15.23 -7.43
CA PHE A 68 6.75 15.01 -6.13
C PHE A 68 5.36 14.38 -6.28
N ILE A 69 4.55 14.86 -7.22
CA ILE A 69 3.23 14.30 -7.53
C ILE A 69 3.35 12.86 -8.02
N GLU A 70 4.32 12.57 -8.88
CA GLU A 70 4.56 11.21 -9.38
C GLU A 70 4.99 10.26 -8.26
N GLY A 71 5.86 10.73 -7.36
CA GLY A 71 6.24 9.99 -6.14
C GLY A 71 5.04 9.70 -5.23
N ILE A 72 4.11 10.66 -5.07
CA ILE A 72 2.86 10.43 -4.33
C ILE A 72 1.98 9.40 -5.03
N LYS A 73 1.81 9.47 -6.36
CA LYS A 73 1.01 8.48 -7.10
C LYS A 73 1.56 7.07 -6.95
N GLU A 74 2.89 6.94 -7.02
CA GLU A 74 3.57 5.66 -6.82
C GLU A 74 3.35 5.14 -5.39
N HIS A 75 3.48 6.02 -4.38
CA HIS A 75 3.27 5.67 -2.98
C HIS A 75 1.82 5.26 -2.67
N VAL A 76 0.84 5.98 -3.23
CA VAL A 76 -0.59 5.64 -3.11
C VAL A 76 -0.91 4.33 -3.81
N SER A 77 -0.31 4.08 -4.98
CA SER A 77 -0.47 2.80 -5.70
C SER A 77 0.13 1.63 -4.92
N LYS A 78 1.29 1.81 -4.29
CA LYS A 78 1.89 0.82 -3.37
C LYS A 78 1.02 0.57 -2.15
N LYS A 79 0.47 1.63 -1.52
CA LYS A 79 -0.44 1.51 -0.39
C LYS A 79 -1.72 0.75 -0.75
N LYS A 80 -2.32 1.04 -1.91
CA LYS A 80 -3.51 0.31 -2.38
C LYS A 80 -3.23 -1.18 -2.58
N LYS A 81 -2.06 -1.54 -3.12
CA LYS A 81 -1.61 -2.94 -3.20
C LYS A 81 -1.42 -3.57 -1.81
N PHE A 82 -0.96 -2.79 -0.84
CA PHE A 82 -0.82 -3.25 0.55
C PHE A 82 -2.19 -3.55 1.19
N ASP A 83 -3.17 -2.67 1.02
CA ASP A 83 -4.55 -2.89 1.52
C ASP A 83 -5.19 -4.15 0.87
N GLU A 84 -4.92 -4.39 -0.42
CA GLU A 84 -5.36 -5.60 -1.13
C GLU A 84 -4.67 -6.87 -0.58
N ILE A 85 -3.38 -6.79 -0.23
CA ILE A 85 -2.63 -7.87 0.41
C ILE A 85 -3.14 -8.13 1.84
N GLU A 86 -3.41 -7.09 2.63
CA GLU A 86 -3.98 -7.24 3.98
C GLU A 86 -5.33 -7.95 3.93
N LYS A 87 -6.20 -7.57 2.97
CA LYS A 87 -7.48 -8.25 2.77
C LYS A 87 -7.31 -9.72 2.40
N PHE A 88 -6.37 -10.03 1.51
CA PHE A 88 -6.06 -11.41 1.13
C PHE A 88 -5.51 -12.23 2.32
N ILE A 89 -4.69 -11.60 3.19
CA ILE A 89 -4.20 -12.22 4.43
C ILE A 89 -5.36 -12.55 5.37
N GLU A 90 -6.33 -11.64 5.55
CA GLU A 90 -7.51 -11.89 6.38
C GLU A 90 -8.38 -13.03 5.81
N GLU A 91 -8.57 -13.10 4.49
CA GLU A 91 -9.27 -14.20 3.82
C GLU A 91 -8.57 -15.55 4.04
N ILE A 92 -7.23 -15.59 3.99
CA ILE A 92 -6.43 -16.78 4.31
C ILE A 92 -6.61 -17.17 5.78
N LYS A 93 -6.54 -16.23 6.72
CA LYS A 93 -6.73 -16.50 8.17
C LYS A 93 -8.10 -17.11 8.43
N GLU A 94 -9.15 -16.59 7.81
CA GLU A 94 -10.50 -17.14 7.93
C GLU A 94 -10.60 -18.57 7.37
N HIS A 95 -9.98 -18.82 6.21
CA HIS A 95 -9.95 -20.14 5.60
C HIS A 95 -9.23 -21.18 6.46
N VAL A 96 -8.06 -20.81 7.02
CA VAL A 96 -7.29 -21.64 7.95
C VAL A 96 -8.10 -21.92 9.20
N SER A 97 -8.70 -20.90 9.83
CA SER A 97 -9.53 -21.09 11.03
C SER A 97 -10.72 -22.03 10.78
N LYS A 98 -11.40 -21.91 9.63
CA LYS A 98 -12.49 -22.83 9.25
C LYS A 98 -12.00 -24.27 9.04
N LYS A 99 -10.83 -24.47 8.41
CA LYS A 99 -10.23 -25.81 8.26
C LYS A 99 -9.86 -26.42 9.61
N VAL A 100 -9.24 -25.65 10.50
CA VAL A 100 -8.87 -26.08 11.85
C VAL A 100 -10.11 -26.51 12.65
N LYS A 101 -11.19 -25.73 12.63
CA LYS A 101 -12.47 -26.12 13.28
C LYS A 101 -13.08 -27.41 12.71
N LYS A 102 -12.96 -27.65 11.39
CA LYS A 102 -13.48 -28.87 10.75
C LYS A 102 -12.72 -30.15 11.12
N VAL A 103 -11.47 -30.01 11.56
CA VAL A 103 -10.62 -31.13 11.99
C VAL A 103 -10.39 -31.15 13.50
N GLU A 104 -10.99 -30.21 14.24
CA GLU A 104 -10.96 -30.16 15.69
C GLU A 104 -11.62 -31.44 16.22
N GLY A 105 -10.81 -32.31 16.84
CA GLY A 105 -11.20 -33.67 17.26
C GLY A 105 -10.80 -34.80 16.32
N LYS A 106 -10.25 -34.52 15.13
CA LYS A 106 -9.66 -35.51 14.19
C LYS A 106 -8.13 -35.50 14.17
N LEU A 107 -7.53 -34.42 14.63
CA LEU A 107 -6.09 -34.29 14.81
C LEU A 107 -5.63 -34.96 16.10
N SER A 108 -4.44 -35.55 16.06
CA SER A 108 -3.69 -35.91 17.25
C SER A 108 -3.41 -34.67 18.12
N SER A 109 -3.15 -34.90 19.41
CA SER A 109 -2.81 -33.83 20.36
C SER A 109 -1.59 -33.01 19.88
N ASP A 110 -0.61 -33.70 19.29
CA ASP A 110 0.61 -33.07 18.75
C ASP A 110 0.30 -32.21 17.52
N ALA A 111 -0.55 -32.71 16.61
CA ALA A 111 -0.99 -31.96 15.44
C ALA A 111 -1.83 -30.74 15.80
N PHE A 112 -2.71 -30.86 16.78
CA PHE A 112 -3.48 -29.73 17.29
C PHE A 112 -2.58 -28.67 17.94
N THR A 113 -1.61 -29.10 18.76
CA THR A 113 -0.65 -28.19 19.41
C THR A 113 0.21 -27.47 18.38
N PHE A 114 0.66 -28.17 17.34
CA PHE A 114 1.40 -27.57 16.23
C PHE A 114 0.59 -26.47 15.53
N VAL A 115 -0.66 -26.75 15.18
CA VAL A 115 -1.57 -25.79 14.55
C VAL A 115 -1.80 -24.56 15.43
N LYS A 116 -1.93 -24.74 16.75
CA LYS A 116 -2.07 -23.63 17.70
C LYS A 116 -0.80 -22.76 17.76
N HIS A 117 0.39 -23.35 17.68
CA HIS A 117 1.62 -22.58 17.59
C HIS A 117 1.72 -21.79 16.28
N VAL A 118 1.35 -22.37 15.14
CA VAL A 118 1.28 -21.66 13.86
C VAL A 118 0.28 -20.50 13.94
N GLN A 119 -0.91 -20.73 14.48
CA GLN A 119 -1.93 -19.70 14.66
C GLN A 119 -1.41 -18.54 15.53
N LYS A 120 -0.74 -18.86 16.65
CA LYS A 120 -0.17 -17.84 17.55
C LYS A 120 0.90 -17.00 16.88
N ILE A 121 1.69 -17.56 15.97
CA ILE A 121 2.69 -16.82 15.18
C ILE A 121 2.00 -15.80 14.26
N TYR A 122 0.95 -16.21 13.53
CA TYR A 122 0.18 -15.30 12.66
C TYR A 122 -0.64 -14.22 13.40
N GLU A 123 -0.99 -14.47 14.65
CA GLU A 123 -1.72 -13.52 15.51
C GLU A 123 -0.78 -12.54 16.24
N ASP A 124 0.53 -12.80 16.25
CA ASP A 124 1.53 -11.97 16.94
C ASP A 124 1.79 -10.67 16.16
N LYS A 125 1.12 -9.59 16.58
CA LYS A 125 1.28 -8.26 15.98
C LYS A 125 2.64 -7.60 16.27
N THR A 126 3.49 -8.22 17.09
CA THR A 126 4.78 -7.64 17.51
C THR A 126 5.96 -8.09 16.66
N ILE A 127 5.76 -9.07 15.77
CA ILE A 127 6.80 -9.58 14.87
C ILE A 127 6.67 -9.05 13.45
N THR A 128 7.82 -8.87 12.80
CA THR A 128 7.91 -8.53 11.38
C THR A 128 7.64 -9.76 10.50
N PRO A 129 7.28 -9.58 9.21
CA PRO A 129 7.09 -10.70 8.28
C PRO A 129 8.32 -11.63 8.17
N ILE A 130 9.54 -11.07 8.24
CA ILE A 130 10.77 -11.87 8.20
C ILE A 130 10.91 -12.75 9.47
N GLN A 131 10.57 -12.20 10.63
CA GLN A 131 10.58 -12.95 11.89
C GLN A 131 9.47 -14.00 11.93
N GLU A 132 8.31 -13.70 11.34
CA GLU A 132 7.21 -14.67 11.15
C GLU A 132 7.69 -15.88 10.34
N GLU A 133 8.29 -15.64 9.17
CA GLU A 133 8.82 -16.69 8.30
C GLU A 133 9.88 -17.55 9.00
N GLN A 134 10.79 -16.93 9.76
CA GLN A 134 11.82 -17.63 10.54
C GLN A 134 11.20 -18.55 11.60
N LYS A 135 10.26 -18.02 12.40
CA LYS A 135 9.56 -18.80 13.43
C LYS A 135 8.76 -19.97 12.83
N LEU A 136 8.10 -19.76 11.69
CA LEU A 136 7.37 -20.82 10.99
C LEU A 136 8.31 -21.91 10.47
N LYS A 137 9.46 -21.54 9.91
CA LYS A 137 10.48 -22.50 9.44
C LYS A 137 11.06 -23.31 10.59
N GLU A 138 11.39 -22.68 11.71
CA GLU A 138 11.90 -23.37 12.90
C GLU A 138 10.86 -24.36 13.44
N LEU A 139 9.61 -23.94 13.57
CA LEU A 139 8.52 -24.79 14.01
C LEU A 139 8.34 -25.99 13.06
N ALA A 140 8.36 -25.75 11.74
CA ALA A 140 8.25 -26.79 10.73
C ALA A 140 9.44 -27.78 10.73
N ASN A 141 10.66 -27.29 10.96
CA ASN A 141 11.85 -28.15 11.05
C ASN A 141 11.82 -29.05 12.28
N ASN A 142 11.27 -28.56 13.39
CA ASN A 142 11.12 -29.31 14.64
C ASN A 142 9.96 -30.31 14.62
N ALA A 143 9.06 -30.26 13.62
CA ALA A 143 7.96 -31.21 13.50
C ALA A 143 8.45 -32.61 13.09
N SER A 144 7.92 -33.65 13.73
CA SER A 144 8.24 -35.04 13.39
C SER A 144 7.70 -35.42 12.00
N PRO A 145 8.29 -36.41 11.31
CA PRO A 145 7.77 -36.88 10.01
C PRO A 145 6.33 -37.38 10.07
N LEU A 146 5.93 -38.02 11.18
CA LEU A 146 4.55 -38.48 11.39
C LEU A 146 3.59 -37.31 11.50
N LEU A 147 3.96 -36.27 12.25
CA LEU A 147 3.20 -35.03 12.37
C LEU A 147 3.04 -34.32 11.02
N LYS A 148 4.13 -34.20 10.23
CA LYS A 148 4.09 -33.62 8.87
C LYS A 148 3.13 -34.39 7.96
N LYS A 149 3.17 -35.73 8.01
CA LYS A 149 2.30 -36.59 7.22
C LYS A 149 0.83 -36.43 7.60
N GLU A 150 0.53 -36.37 8.90
CA GLU A 150 -0.82 -36.14 9.41
C GLU A 150 -1.36 -34.78 8.93
N LEU A 151 -0.60 -33.70 9.11
CA LEU A 151 -0.99 -32.35 8.69
C LEU A 151 -1.22 -32.25 7.17
N LYS A 152 -0.36 -32.89 6.35
CA LYS A 152 -0.55 -32.99 4.90
C LYS A 152 -1.83 -33.74 4.52
N SER A 153 -2.21 -34.80 5.26
CA SER A 153 -3.41 -35.60 4.97
C SER A 153 -4.72 -34.82 5.14
N TYR A 154 -4.70 -33.77 5.98
CA TYR A 154 -5.84 -32.87 6.19
C TYR A 154 -5.71 -31.54 5.42
N ASP A 155 -4.64 -31.36 4.63
CA ASP A 155 -4.32 -30.12 3.92
C ASP A 155 -4.28 -28.89 4.87
N ILE A 156 -3.60 -29.07 6.01
CA ILE A 156 -3.43 -28.07 7.06
C ILE A 156 -1.95 -27.74 7.15
N CYS A 157 -1.61 -26.45 7.01
CA CYS A 157 -0.22 -25.99 7.04
C CYS A 157 0.68 -26.74 6.04
N SER A 158 0.10 -27.28 4.97
CA SER A 158 0.79 -28.06 3.93
C SER A 158 1.84 -27.22 3.21
N HIS A 159 1.65 -25.90 3.13
CA HIS A 159 2.60 -24.94 2.58
C HIS A 159 3.89 -24.77 3.40
N LEU A 160 3.94 -25.28 4.64
CA LEU A 160 5.14 -25.24 5.48
C LEU A 160 6.11 -26.41 5.22
N PHE A 161 5.74 -27.40 4.38
CA PHE A 161 6.45 -28.70 4.25
C PHE A 161 6.49 -29.28 2.84
#